data_AF-A0A316RXG0-F1
#
_entry.id   AF-A0A316RXG0-F1
#
_cell.length_a   1.000
_cell.length_b   1.000
_cell.length_c   1.000
_cell.angle_alpha   90.00
_cell.angle_beta   90.00
_cell.angle_gamma   90.00
#
_symmetry.space_group_name_H-M   'P 1'
#
loop_
_entity.id
_entity.type
_entity.pdbx_description
1 polymer ?
#
loop_
_entity_poly.entity_id
_entity_poly.type
_entity_poly.pdbx_seq_one_letter_code
_entity_poly.pdbx_strand_id
1 'polypeptide(L)'
;MEHTSNAKILIADENAAQRTQLRESLTRAGYRNVEEAVNGDDALHKIDRLHPDIAIIDIWLSKLDGIGVIRAAHNLDFRNDREPAYIITSPVSNQNM
;
A
#
# COMPACT_ATOMS: atom_id res chain seq x y z
N MET A 1 -26.67 -7.13 -2.97
CA MET A 1 -26.09 -6.03 -3.77
C MET A 1 -24.59 -6.14 -3.56
N GLU A 2 -23.83 -6.60 -4.55
CA GLU A 2 -22.37 -6.59 -4.47
C GLU A 2 -21.90 -5.15 -4.65
N HIS A 3 -21.43 -4.52 -3.58
CA HIS A 3 -20.64 -3.31 -3.71
C HIS A 3 -19.24 -3.74 -4.18
N THR A 4 -19.05 -3.90 -5.49
CA THR A 4 -17.68 -4.01 -6.03
C THR A 4 -17.06 -2.63 -5.92
N SER A 5 -16.36 -2.36 -4.82
CA SER A 5 -15.63 -1.11 -4.63
C SER A 5 -14.49 -1.04 -5.64
N ASN A 6 -14.51 -0.04 -6.53
CA ASN A 6 -13.45 0.22 -7.50
C ASN A 6 -12.19 0.87 -6.87
N ALA A 7 -12.04 0.74 -5.55
CA ALA A 7 -10.95 1.34 -4.81
C ALA A 7 -9.61 0.80 -5.30
N LYS A 8 -8.69 1.72 -5.63
CA LYS A 8 -7.30 1.43 -5.99
C LYS A 8 -6.50 1.29 -4.70
N ILE A 9 -5.96 0.10 -4.46
CA ILE A 9 -5.21 -0.21 -3.24
C ILE A 9 -3.76 -0.50 -3.64
N LEU A 10 -2.81 0.14 -2.96
CA LEU A 10 -1.39 -0.19 -3.03
C LEU A 10 -0.98 -0.93 -1.75
N ILE A 11 -0.24 -2.03 -1.89
CA ILE A 11 0.42 -2.75 -0.80
C ILE A 11 1.93 -2.58 -0.96
N ALA A 12 2.61 -1.99 0.00
CA ALA A 12 4.07 -1.87 0.03
C ALA A 12 4.64 -2.64 1.23
N ASP A 13 5.40 -3.70 0.97
CA ASP A 13 6.08 -4.54 1.98
C ASP A 13 7.26 -5.21 1.26
N GLU A 14 8.36 -5.56 1.92
CA GLU A 14 9.49 -6.25 1.27
C GLU A 14 9.27 -7.76 1.14
N ASN A 15 8.43 -8.33 2.01
CA ASN A 15 8.13 -9.74 2.07
C ASN A 15 7.09 -10.14 1.01
N ALA A 16 7.54 -10.82 -0.04
CA ALA A 16 6.68 -11.26 -1.15
C ALA A 16 5.51 -12.16 -0.71
N ALA A 17 5.69 -13.00 0.31
CA ALA A 17 4.64 -13.87 0.80
C ALA A 17 3.54 -13.07 1.51
N GLN A 18 3.91 -12.09 2.35
CA GLN A 18 2.96 -11.20 3.03
C GLN A 18 2.17 -10.34 2.03
N ARG A 19 2.86 -9.73 1.06
CA ARG A 19 2.18 -8.96 0.00
C ARG A 19 1.17 -9.82 -0.78
N THR A 20 1.59 -11.01 -1.21
CA THR A 20 0.73 -11.93 -1.96
C THR A 20 -0.49 -12.34 -1.14
N GLN A 21 -0.28 -12.73 0.12
CA GLN A 21 -1.36 -13.13 1.03
C GLN A 21 -2.36 -11.99 1.27
N LEU A 22 -1.89 -10.76 1.45
CA LEU A 22 -2.75 -9.59 1.62
C LEU A 22 -3.52 -9.27 0.33
N ARG A 23 -2.86 -9.27 -0.83
CA ARG A 23 -3.51 -9.07 -2.13
C ARG A 23 -4.62 -10.09 -2.37
N GLU A 24 -4.35 -11.37 -2.10
CA GLU A 24 -5.37 -12.42 -2.23
C GLU A 24 -6.53 -12.23 -1.27
N SER A 25 -6.26 -11.79 -0.04
CA SER A 25 -7.30 -11.52 0.96
C SER A 25 -8.21 -10.36 0.52
N LEU A 26 -7.64 -9.26 0.02
CA LEU A 26 -8.39 -8.16 -0.57
C LEU A 26 -9.17 -8.61 -1.82
N THR A 27 -8.57 -9.46 -2.66
CA THR A 27 -9.22 -10.01 -3.85
C THR A 27 -10.45 -10.86 -3.48
N ARG A 28 -10.34 -11.72 -2.46
CA ARG A 28 -11.47 -12.50 -1.92
C ARG A 28 -12.54 -11.61 -1.30
N ALA A 29 -12.17 -10.46 -0.76
CA ALA A 29 -13.10 -9.45 -0.25
C ALA A 29 -13.76 -8.60 -1.36
N GLY A 30 -13.43 -8.84 -2.64
CA GLY A 30 -14.08 -8.19 -3.78
C GLY A 30 -13.32 -6.98 -4.36
N TYR A 31 -12.16 -6.62 -3.82
CA TYR A 31 -11.31 -5.57 -4.38
C TYR A 31 -10.58 -6.09 -5.61
N ARG A 32 -10.68 -5.37 -6.73
CA ARG A 32 -10.10 -5.79 -8.02
C ARG A 32 -8.85 -4.99 -8.43
N ASN A 33 -8.70 -3.76 -7.93
CA ASN A 33 -7.59 -2.87 -8.28
C ASN A 33 -6.55 -2.86 -7.17
N VAL A 34 -5.81 -3.95 -7.01
CA VAL A 34 -4.78 -4.09 -5.98
C VAL A 34 -3.41 -4.22 -6.64
N GLU A 35 -2.50 -3.30 -6.32
CA GLU A 35 -1.12 -3.26 -6.81
C GLU A 35 -0.14 -3.49 -5.66
N GLU A 36 1.02 -4.07 -5.96
CA GLU A 36 2.06 -4.40 -4.98
C GLU A 36 3.31 -3.57 -5.24
N ALA A 37 3.99 -3.09 -4.20
CA ALA A 37 5.29 -2.44 -4.25
C ALA A 37 6.30 -3.18 -3.36
N VAL A 38 7.54 -3.28 -3.83
CA VAL A 38 8.56 -4.15 -3.19
C VAL A 38 9.55 -3.42 -2.28
N ASN A 39 9.54 -2.09 -2.29
CA ASN A 39 10.37 -1.21 -1.46
C ASN A 39 9.79 0.22 -1.51
N GLY A 40 10.41 1.17 -0.80
CA GLY A 40 9.92 2.54 -0.70
C GLY A 40 9.95 3.35 -1.99
N ASP A 41 10.98 3.19 -2.82
CA ASP A 41 11.07 3.90 -4.10
C ASP A 41 9.97 3.42 -5.07
N ASP A 42 9.74 2.11 -5.13
CA ASP A 42 8.66 1.51 -5.93
C ASP A 42 7.29 1.94 -5.40
N ALA A 43 7.13 2.02 -4.08
CA ALA A 43 5.89 2.50 -3.46
C ALA A 43 5.61 3.96 -3.83
N LEU A 44 6.60 4.86 -3.68
CA LEU A 44 6.45 6.27 -4.02
C LEU A 44 6.14 6.46 -5.52
N HIS A 45 6.85 5.75 -6.40
CA HIS A 45 6.60 5.77 -7.83
C HIS A 45 5.17 5.31 -8.18
N LYS A 46 4.68 4.26 -7.51
CA LYS A 46 3.32 3.76 -7.72
C LYS A 46 2.26 4.68 -7.13
N ILE A 47 2.52 5.36 -6.02
CA ILE A 47 1.60 6.38 -5.49
C ILE A 47 1.41 7.50 -6.52
N ASP A 48 2.51 8.05 -7.06
CA ASP A 48 2.50 9.10 -8.08
C ASP A 48 1.78 8.66 -9.37
N ARG A 49 2.01 7.41 -9.80
CA ARG A 49 1.40 6.91 -11.05
C ARG A 49 -0.08 6.55 -10.90
N LEU A 50 -0.46 5.94 -9.79
CA LEU A 50 -1.77 5.28 -9.64
C LEU A 50 -2.80 6.14 -8.91
N HIS A 51 -2.35 7.11 -8.09
CA HIS A 51 -3.18 7.83 -7.13
C HIS A 51 -4.12 6.87 -6.38
N PRO A 52 -3.57 5.93 -5.58
CA PRO A 52 -4.38 4.95 -4.88
C PRO A 52 -5.34 5.65 -3.91
N ASP A 53 -6.50 5.04 -3.65
CA ASP A 53 -7.40 5.50 -2.60
C ASP A 53 -6.86 5.11 -1.21
N ILE A 54 -6.17 3.96 -1.13
CA ILE A 54 -5.56 3.43 0.09
C ILE A 54 -4.15 2.92 -0.22
N ALA A 55 -3.16 3.32 0.57
CA ALA A 55 -1.83 2.73 0.57
C ALA A 55 -1.58 2.03 1.92
N ILE A 56 -1.43 0.71 1.88
CA ILE A 56 -1.01 -0.13 3.01
C ILE A 56 0.50 -0.27 2.93
N ILE A 57 1.23 0.31 3.88
CA ILE A 57 2.68 0.49 3.81
C ILE A 57 3.32 -0.12 5.06
N ASP A 58 4.25 -1.05 4.87
CA ASP A 58 5.13 -1.51 5.94
C ASP A 58 6.07 -0.38 6.37
N ILE A 59 6.24 -0.22 7.68
CA ILE A 59 7.11 0.81 8.24
C ILE A 59 8.59 0.57 7.86
N TRP A 60 9.00 -0.70 7.71
CA TRP A 60 10.37 -1.11 7.39
C TRP A 60 10.47 -1.49 5.91
N LEU A 61 10.76 -0.50 5.06
CA LEU A 61 11.08 -0.70 3.65
C LEU A 61 12.53 -0.30 3.38
N SER A 62 13.20 -0.97 2.43
CA SER A 62 14.46 -0.49 1.88
C SER A 62 14.25 0.72 0.96
N LYS A 63 15.34 1.42 0.68
CA LYS A 63 15.44 2.65 -0.14
C LYS A 63 14.80 3.88 0.49
N LEU A 64 13.54 3.77 0.90
CA LEU A 64 12.79 4.80 1.60
C LEU A 64 11.86 4.11 2.60
N ASP A 65 11.99 4.43 3.89
CA ASP A 65 11.13 3.82 4.91
C ASP A 65 9.66 4.27 4.75
N GLY A 66 8.73 3.56 5.39
CA GLY A 66 7.30 3.81 5.19
C GLY A 66 6.86 5.23 5.58
N ILE A 67 7.51 5.84 6.58
CA ILE A 67 7.24 7.23 6.97
C ILE A 67 7.81 8.21 5.94
N GLY A 68 8.99 7.90 5.40
CA GLY A 68 9.62 8.61 4.30
C GLY A 68 8.76 8.60 3.04
N VAL A 69 8.14 7.46 2.71
CA VAL A 69 7.19 7.35 1.58
C VAL A 69 6.02 8.30 1.77
N ILE A 70 5.37 8.29 2.94
CA ILE A 70 4.22 9.18 3.23
C ILE A 70 4.64 10.65 3.14
N ARG A 71 5.77 11.01 3.77
CA ARG A 71 6.29 12.39 3.74
C ARG A 71 6.60 12.86 2.32
N ALA A 72 7.19 12.00 1.49
CA ALA A 72 7.46 12.32 0.09
C ALA A 72 6.16 12.44 -0.71
N ALA A 73 5.21 11.54 -0.48
CA ALA A 73 3.92 11.51 -1.16
C ALA A 73 3.07 12.76 -0.91
N HIS A 74 3.15 13.39 0.26
CA HIS A 74 2.51 14.68 0.54
C HIS A 74 2.94 15.82 -0.41
N ASN A 75 4.07 15.66 -1.12
CA ASN A 75 4.56 16.65 -2.08
C ASN A 75 4.21 16.31 -3.54
N LEU A 76 3.48 15.21 -3.78
CA LEU A 76 3.04 14.82 -5.12
C LEU A 76 1.79 15.60 -5.55
N ASP A 77 1.61 15.73 -6.86
CA ASP A 77 0.43 16.35 -7.45
C ASP A 77 -0.61 15.27 -7.81
N PHE A 78 -1.59 15.10 -6.92
CA PHE A 78 -2.72 14.19 -7.15
C PHE A 78 -3.75 14.72 -8.17
N ARG A 79 -3.52 15.89 -8.77
CA ARG A 79 -4.43 16.52 -9.74
C ARG A 79 -5.84 16.71 -9.15
N ASN A 80 -6.84 16.06 -9.75
CA ASN A 80 -8.23 16.07 -9.27
C ASN A 80 -8.54 14.89 -8.33
N ASP A 81 -7.60 13.96 -8.16
CA ASP A 81 -7.75 12.85 -7.24
C ASP A 81 -7.44 13.29 -5.81
N ARG A 82 -7.85 12.47 -4.84
CA ARG A 82 -7.52 12.69 -3.44
C ARG A 82 -6.17 12.04 -3.13
N GLU A 83 -5.48 12.60 -2.16
CA GLU A 83 -4.37 11.93 -1.52
C GLU A 83 -4.85 10.60 -0.88
N PRO A 84 -4.07 9.50 -0.98
CA PRO A 84 -4.42 8.22 -0.36
C PRO A 84 -4.63 8.33 1.14
N ALA A 85 -5.56 7.53 1.66
CA ALA A 85 -5.53 7.16 3.06
C ALA A 85 -4.38 6.16 3.31
N TYR A 86 -3.62 6.36 4.38
CA TYR A 86 -2.50 5.49 4.73
C TYR A 86 -2.85 4.54 5.86
N ILE A 87 -2.52 3.27 5.69
CA ILE A 87 -2.47 2.27 6.76
C ILE A 87 -1.01 1.87 6.93
N ILE A 88 -0.43 2.12 8.09
CA ILE A 88 0.93 1.67 8.41
C ILE A 88 0.87 0.29 9.06
N THR A 89 1.66 -0.64 8.55
CA THR A 89 1.90 -1.94 9.16
C THR A 89 3.30 -1.98 9.77
N SER A 90 3.45 -2.79 10.81
CA SER A 90 4.76 -3.13 11.36
C SER A 90 4.74 -4.58 11.78
N PRO A 91 5.80 -5.36 11.53
CA PRO A 91 5.90 -6.69 12.07
C PRO A 91 5.95 -6.60 13.61
N VAL A 92 4.98 -7.21 14.27
CA VAL A 92 5.03 -7.49 15.70
C VAL A 92 5.25 -8.99 15.84
N SER A 93 6.47 -9.38 16.20
CA SER A 93 6.75 -10.77 16.53
C SER A 93 6.09 -11.10 17.87
N ASN A 94 4.96 -11.81 17.85
CA ASN A 94 4.38 -12.35 19.07
C ASN A 94 5.22 -13.57 19.51
N GLN A 95 6.12 -13.37 20.47
CA GLN A 95 7.02 -14.41 21.00
C GLN A 95 6.31 -15.47 21.88
N ASN A 96 4.97 -15.49 21.90
CA ASN A 96 4.14 -16.33 22.79
C ASN A 96 3.34 -17.41 22.05
N MET A 97 3.89 -17.98 20.97
CA MET A 97 3.35 -19.19 20.32
C MET A 97 4.36 -20.32 20.37
#